data_AF-A0A712HJI5-F1
#
_entry.id   AF-A0A712HJI5-F1
#
_cell.length_a   1.000
_cell.length_b   1.000
_cell.length_c   1.000
_cell.angle_alpha   90.00
_cell.angle_beta   90.00
_cell.angle_gamma   90.00
#
_symmetry.space_group_name_H-M   'P 1'
#
loop_
_entity.id
_entity.type
_entity.pdbx_description
1 polymer ?
#
loop_
_entity_poly.entity_id
_entity_poly.type
_entity_poly.pdbx_seq_one_letter_code
_entity_poly.pdbx_strand_id
1 'polypeptide(L)'
;MSVVISDAWRQRFGGTARLYGEKALQRFAEAHICVVGIGGVGSWAAEALARTGIGAITLIDMDDVCVTNTNRQIHALRDNVGLAKAEVMAERIRQINPECRVTVIDDFITPDNVAGYMNAG
;
A
#
# COMPACT_ATOMS: atom_id res chain seq x y z
N MET A 1 -2.49 -14.85 -12.61
CA MET A 1 -2.31 -14.25 -13.96
C MET A 1 -1.17 -13.26 -13.87
N SER A 2 -0.22 -13.28 -14.81
CA SER A 2 0.91 -12.33 -14.83
C SER A 2 0.37 -10.91 -15.09
N VAL A 3 0.85 -9.93 -14.34
CA VAL A 3 0.47 -8.52 -14.51
C VAL A 3 1.14 -7.99 -15.77
N VAL A 4 0.34 -7.46 -16.69
CA VAL A 4 0.86 -6.81 -17.91
C VAL A 4 1.25 -5.38 -17.56
N ILE A 5 2.54 -5.07 -17.61
CA ILE A 5 3.04 -3.71 -17.40
C ILE A 5 2.65 -2.83 -18.60
N SER A 6 1.73 -1.88 -18.37
CA SER A 6 1.30 -0.91 -19.37
C SER A 6 2.37 0.16 -19.65
N ASP A 7 2.19 0.92 -20.73
CA ASP A 7 3.05 2.07 -21.02
C ASP A 7 2.98 3.15 -19.93
N ALA A 8 1.80 3.36 -19.34
CA ALA A 8 1.63 4.28 -18.22
C ALA A 8 2.39 3.82 -16.97
N TRP A 9 2.39 2.51 -16.70
CA TRP A 9 3.21 1.91 -15.64
C TRP A 9 4.70 2.13 -15.90
N ARG A 10 5.16 1.93 -17.14
CA ARG A 10 6.56 2.20 -17.52
C ARG A 10 6.93 3.68 -17.37
N GLN A 11 6.01 4.61 -17.67
CA GLN A 11 6.23 6.03 -17.43
C GLN A 11 6.39 6.35 -15.94
N ARG A 12 5.53 5.80 -15.07
CA ARG A 12 5.61 6.01 -13.61
C ARG A 12 6.86 5.37 -12.99
N PHE A 13 7.19 4.15 -13.39
CA PHE A 13 8.17 3.30 -12.71
C PHE A 13 9.43 3.00 -13.54
N GLY A 14 9.67 3.74 -14.63
CA GLY A 14 10.88 3.60 -15.42
C GLY A 14 12.16 3.84 -14.62
N GLY A 15 12.10 4.70 -13.59
CA GLY A 15 13.19 4.87 -12.62
C GLY A 15 13.50 3.59 -11.83
N THR A 16 12.46 2.89 -11.39
CA THR A 16 12.57 1.60 -10.69
C THR A 16 13.21 0.53 -11.58
N ALA A 17 12.79 0.43 -12.85
CA ALA A 17 13.40 -0.49 -13.82
C ALA A 17 14.89 -0.16 -14.05
N ARG A 18 15.27 1.11 -14.15
CA ARG A 18 16.69 1.49 -14.32
C ARG A 18 17.54 1.18 -13.08
N LEU A 19 16.96 1.21 -11.89
CA LEU A 19 17.66 0.95 -10.63
C LEU A 19 17.77 -0.55 -10.32
N TYR A 20 16.67 -1.30 -10.45
CA TYR A 20 16.59 -2.70 -10.03
C TYR A 20 16.58 -3.71 -11.20
N GLY A 21 16.44 -3.22 -12.44
CA GLY A 21 16.33 -4.01 -13.66
C GLY A 21 14.89 -4.36 -14.05
N GLU A 22 14.68 -4.59 -15.36
CA GLU A 22 13.36 -4.94 -15.92
C GLU A 22 12.75 -6.20 -15.29
N LYS A 23 13.57 -7.21 -14.99
CA LYS A 23 13.11 -8.43 -14.30
C LYS A 23 12.58 -8.15 -12.90
N ALA A 24 13.21 -7.22 -12.17
CA ALA A 24 12.74 -6.84 -10.85
C ALA A 24 11.43 -6.06 -10.93
N LEU A 25 11.31 -5.13 -11.88
CA LEU A 25 10.06 -4.40 -12.09
C LEU A 25 8.89 -5.35 -12.38
N GLN A 26 9.07 -6.38 -13.23
CA GLN A 26 8.05 -7.40 -13.47
C GLN A 26 7.70 -8.17 -12.18
N ARG A 27 8.71 -8.58 -11.40
CA ARG A 27 8.47 -9.26 -10.12
C ARG A 27 7.72 -8.39 -9.12
N PHE A 28 7.98 -7.08 -9.10
CA PHE A 28 7.27 -6.14 -8.23
C PHE A 28 5.82 -5.97 -8.67
N ALA A 29 5.57 -5.83 -9.97
CA ALA A 29 4.22 -5.75 -10.52
C ALA A 29 3.41 -7.03 -10.22
N GLU A 30 4.04 -8.19 -10.18
CA GLU A 30 3.39 -9.46 -9.85
C GLU A 30 3.26 -9.72 -8.34
N ALA A 31 3.99 -8.99 -7.51
CA ALA A 31 3.99 -9.19 -6.07
C ALA A 31 2.72 -8.66 -5.41
N HIS A 32 2.27 -9.39 -4.39
CA HIS A 32 1.27 -8.94 -3.43
C HIS A 32 1.91 -8.86 -2.04
N ILE A 33 1.92 -7.66 -1.45
CA ILE A 33 2.50 -7.43 -0.13
C ILE A 33 1.43 -6.90 0.82
N CYS A 34 1.38 -7.45 2.04
CA CYS A 34 0.49 -7.01 3.10
C CYS A 34 1.24 -6.14 4.12
N VAL A 35 0.65 -5.02 4.51
CA VAL A 35 1.14 -4.14 5.59
C VAL A 35 0.11 -4.13 6.71
N VAL A 36 0.49 -4.64 7.88
CA VAL A 36 -0.35 -4.66 9.08
C VAL A 36 0.05 -3.50 9.98
N GLY A 37 -0.92 -2.63 10.30
CA GLY A 37 -0.73 -1.39 11.04
C GLY A 37 -0.23 -0.27 10.13
N ILE A 38 -1.11 0.68 9.79
CA ILE A 38 -0.86 1.84 8.94
C ILE A 38 -0.56 3.08 9.81
N GLY A 39 0.35 2.90 10.77
CA GLY A 39 0.80 3.93 11.70
C GLY A 39 2.11 4.61 11.26
N GLY A 40 2.91 5.05 12.24
CA GLY A 40 4.13 5.85 12.01
C GLY A 40 5.25 5.16 11.22
N VAL A 41 5.14 3.86 10.96
CA VAL A 41 6.06 3.09 10.13
C VAL A 41 5.32 2.54 8.91
N GLY A 42 4.21 1.84 9.15
CA GLY A 42 3.47 1.17 8.07
C GLY A 42 2.91 2.12 7.02
N SER A 43 2.56 3.36 7.37
CA SER A 43 2.13 4.36 6.38
C SER A 43 3.23 4.66 5.35
N TRP A 44 4.49 4.72 5.80
CA TRP A 44 5.64 4.97 4.93
C TRP A 44 6.07 3.71 4.18
N ALA A 45 5.93 2.54 4.79
CA ALA A 45 6.15 1.26 4.10
C ALA A 45 5.16 1.13 2.93
N ALA A 46 3.86 1.34 3.16
CA ALA A 46 2.83 1.30 2.13
C ALA A 46 3.09 2.30 0.99
N GLU A 47 3.47 3.53 1.33
CA GLU A 47 3.89 4.55 0.36
C GLU A 47 5.09 4.09 -0.49
N ALA A 48 6.12 3.52 0.14
CA ALA A 48 7.32 3.07 -0.54
C ALA A 48 7.02 1.88 -1.48
N LEU A 49 6.17 0.95 -1.07
CA LEU A 49 5.73 -0.17 -1.90
C LEU A 49 5.00 0.33 -3.15
N ALA A 50 4.07 1.27 -2.99
CA ALA A 50 3.35 1.87 -4.12
C ALA A 50 4.31 2.60 -5.08
N ARG A 51 5.27 3.36 -4.54
CA ARG A 51 6.27 4.11 -5.35
C ARG A 51 7.33 3.23 -5.99
N THR A 52 7.46 1.98 -5.57
CA THR A 52 8.37 0.98 -6.17
C THR A 52 7.65 0.07 -7.17
N GLY A 53 6.37 0.32 -7.44
CA GLY A 53 5.62 -0.44 -8.45
C GLY A 53 5.22 -1.83 -7.97
N ILE A 54 4.94 -2.01 -6.68
CA ILE A 54 4.29 -3.23 -6.19
C ILE A 54 2.86 -3.26 -6.70
N GLY A 55 2.47 -4.38 -7.33
CA GLY A 55 1.20 -4.43 -8.06
C GLY A 55 -0.03 -4.76 -7.23
N ALA A 56 0.14 -5.38 -6.06
CA ALA A 56 -0.95 -5.55 -5.12
C ALA A 56 -0.51 -5.25 -3.68
N ILE A 57 -1.32 -4.47 -2.96
CA ILE A 57 -1.06 -4.09 -1.57
C ILE A 57 -2.31 -4.33 -0.73
N THR A 58 -2.19 -5.11 0.34
CA THR A 58 -3.21 -5.21 1.38
C THR A 58 -2.82 -4.32 2.56
N LEU A 59 -3.75 -3.51 3.05
CA LEU A 59 -3.61 -2.70 4.25
C LEU A 59 -4.55 -3.23 5.33
N ILE A 60 -4.03 -3.50 6.53
CA ILE A 60 -4.82 -3.97 7.67
C ILE A 60 -4.65 -3.00 8.83
N ASP A 61 -5.70 -2.22 9.15
CA ASP A 61 -5.77 -1.31 10.29
C ASP A 61 -7.22 -0.87 10.50
N MET A 62 -7.64 -0.73 11.76
CA MET A 62 -8.99 -0.31 12.16
C MET A 62 -9.00 1.08 12.85
N ASP A 63 -7.83 1.74 12.99
CA ASP A 63 -7.77 3.07 13.59
C ASP A 63 -8.15 4.18 12.60
N ASP A 64 -8.67 5.28 13.15
CA ASP A 64 -8.83 6.55 12.45
C ASP A 64 -7.59 7.45 12.52
N VAL A 65 -7.43 8.33 11.54
CA VAL A 65 -6.42 9.38 11.53
C VAL A 65 -6.71 10.37 12.68
N CYS A 66 -5.74 10.52 13.58
CA CYS A 66 -5.81 11.45 14.70
C CYS A 66 -4.87 12.65 14.49
N VAL A 67 -5.24 13.84 14.97
CA VAL A 67 -4.38 15.04 14.91
C VAL A 67 -2.99 14.83 15.53
N THR A 68 -2.88 13.96 16.55
CA THR A 68 -1.60 13.64 17.21
C THR A 68 -0.69 12.76 16.34
N ASN A 69 -1.19 12.23 15.23
CA ASN A 69 -0.42 11.44 14.27
C ASN A 69 0.44 12.30 13.34
N THR A 70 0.17 13.61 13.25
CA THR A 70 0.81 14.59 12.35
C THR A 70 2.34 14.53 12.37
N ASN A 71 2.95 14.27 13.52
CA ASN A 71 4.42 14.26 13.64
C ASN A 71 5.10 13.05 12.98
N ARG A 72 4.35 12.04 12.53
CA ARG A 72 4.95 10.74 12.13
C ARG A 72 4.18 9.90 11.11
N GLN A 73 2.97 10.28 10.69
CA GLN A 73 2.16 9.47 9.77
C GLN A 73 1.88 10.26 8.48
N ILE A 74 2.14 9.66 7.31
CA ILE A 74 2.08 10.37 6.02
C ILE A 74 0.67 10.81 5.62
N HIS A 75 -0.36 10.14 6.15
CA HIS A 75 -1.77 10.40 5.87
C HIS A 75 -2.41 11.39 6.86
N ALA A 76 -1.69 11.82 7.90
CA ALA A 76 -2.18 12.73 8.92
C ALA A 76 -2.17 14.20 8.42
N LEU A 77 -3.12 14.52 7.55
CA LEU A 77 -3.41 15.85 7.04
C LEU A 77 -4.71 16.38 7.65
N ARG A 78 -4.87 17.70 7.70
CA ARG A 78 -6.05 18.37 8.30
C ARG A 78 -7.38 17.75 7.82
N ASP A 79 -7.51 17.55 6.52
CA ASP A 79 -8.76 17.11 5.90
C ASP A 79 -9.01 15.60 6.07
N ASN A 80 -8.03 14.85 6.58
CA ASN A 80 -8.14 13.40 6.79
C ASN A 80 -8.46 13.02 8.24
N VAL A 81 -8.42 13.97 9.19
CA VAL A 81 -8.66 13.66 10.61
C VAL A 81 -10.07 13.10 10.82
N GLY A 82 -10.16 11.95 11.49
CA GLY A 82 -11.40 11.21 11.73
C GLY A 82 -11.80 10.23 10.62
N LEU A 83 -10.99 10.10 9.55
CA LEU A 83 -11.18 9.07 8.53
C LEU A 83 -10.32 7.83 8.85
N ALA A 84 -10.76 6.65 8.44
CA ALA A 84 -10.02 5.41 8.63
C ALA A 84 -8.63 5.47 7.95
N LYS A 85 -7.56 5.15 8.70
CA LYS A 85 -6.17 5.25 8.22
C LYS A 85 -5.93 4.41 6.96
N ALA A 86 -6.42 3.17 6.97
CA ALA A 86 -6.20 2.23 5.87
C ALA A 86 -6.90 2.71 4.58
N GLU A 87 -8.10 3.27 4.67
CA GLU A 87 -8.83 3.80 3.50
C GLU A 87 -8.18 5.06 2.94
N VAL A 88 -7.78 6.00 3.79
CA VAL A 88 -7.05 7.20 3.35
C VAL A 88 -5.75 6.81 2.63
N MET A 89 -5.03 5.83 3.18
CA MET A 89 -3.80 5.33 2.57
C MET A 89 -4.09 4.56 1.27
N ALA A 90 -5.17 3.78 1.20
CA ALA A 90 -5.57 3.06 0.00
C ALA A 90 -5.89 4.02 -1.15
N GLU A 91 -6.64 5.08 -0.88
CA GLU A 91 -6.93 6.11 -1.87
C GLU A 91 -5.64 6.79 -2.36
N ARG A 92 -4.75 7.13 -1.43
CA ARG A 92 -3.44 7.69 -1.78
C ARG A 92 -2.63 6.74 -2.68
N ILE A 93 -2.63 5.43 -2.42
CA ILE A 93 -1.95 4.44 -3.27
C ILE A 93 -2.55 4.41 -4.68
N ARG A 94 -3.89 4.46 -4.80
CA ARG A 94 -4.57 4.52 -6.12
C ARG A 94 -4.21 5.80 -6.89
N GLN A 95 -4.04 6.93 -6.19
CA GLN A 95 -3.55 8.16 -6.81
C GLN A 95 -2.09 8.05 -7.30
N ILE A 96 -1.24 7.28 -6.61
CA ILE A 96 0.15 7.02 -7.04
C ILE A 96 0.19 6.07 -8.23
N ASN A 97 -0.52 4.95 -8.14
CA ASN A 97 -0.63 3.94 -9.18
C ASN A 97 -2.07 3.46 -9.32
N PRO A 98 -2.83 4.00 -10.29
CA PRO A 98 -4.22 3.59 -10.53
C PRO A 98 -4.39 2.12 -10.93
N GLU A 99 -3.30 1.48 -11.35
CA GLU A 99 -3.27 0.07 -11.75
C GLU A 99 -2.86 -0.86 -10.58
N CYS A 100 -2.53 -0.30 -9.41
CA CYS A 100 -2.25 -1.09 -8.20
C CYS A 100 -3.56 -1.66 -7.64
N ARG A 101 -3.60 -2.97 -7.38
CA ARG A 101 -4.71 -3.63 -6.68
C ARG A 101 -4.57 -3.41 -5.19
N VAL A 102 -5.37 -2.51 -4.63
CA VAL A 102 -5.36 -2.20 -3.20
C VAL A 102 -6.56 -2.83 -2.50
N THR A 103 -6.28 -3.63 -1.47
CA THR A 103 -7.29 -4.24 -0.59
C THR A 103 -7.16 -3.64 0.80
N VAL A 104 -8.28 -3.23 1.39
CA VAL A 104 -8.34 -2.79 2.79
C VAL A 104 -9.04 -3.87 3.61
N ILE A 105 -8.47 -4.19 4.76
CA ILE A 105 -9.09 -5.00 5.79
C ILE A 105 -9.20 -4.11 7.02
N ASP A 106 -10.42 -3.67 7.29
CA ASP A 106 -10.78 -2.84 8.45
C ASP A 106 -10.92 -3.73 9.70
N ASP A 107 -9.78 -4.28 10.14
CA ASP A 107 -9.70 -5.14 11.31
C ASP A 107 -8.32 -5.07 11.99
N PHE A 108 -8.21 -5.55 13.23
CA PHE A 108 -6.94 -5.84 13.88
C PHE A 108 -6.55 -7.30 13.70
N ILE A 109 -5.25 -7.59 13.63
CA ILE A 109 -4.77 -8.98 13.67
C ILE A 109 -4.85 -9.51 15.10
N THR A 110 -5.50 -10.66 15.25
CA THR A 110 -5.59 -11.45 16.47
C THR A 110 -5.10 -12.88 16.21
N PRO A 111 -4.80 -13.67 17.25
CA PRO A 111 -4.49 -15.09 17.08
C PRO A 111 -5.58 -15.89 16.36
N ASP A 112 -6.83 -15.46 16.45
CA ASP A 112 -7.98 -16.17 15.88
C ASP A 112 -8.19 -15.87 14.38
N ASN A 113 -7.92 -14.64 13.94
CA ASN A 113 -8.17 -14.22 12.55
C ASN A 113 -6.91 -14.24 11.65
N VAL A 114 -5.70 -14.32 12.22
CA VAL A 114 -4.43 -14.23 11.47
C VAL A 114 -4.34 -15.26 10.34
N ALA A 115 -4.76 -16.50 10.59
CA ALA A 115 -4.73 -17.55 9.58
C ALA A 115 -5.72 -17.27 8.43
N GLY A 116 -6.86 -16.63 8.73
CA GLY A 116 -7.82 -16.23 7.71
C GLY A 116 -7.27 -15.14 6.80
N TYR A 117 -6.68 -14.09 7.38
CA TYR A 117 -6.18 -12.95 6.61
C TYR A 117 -4.87 -13.22 5.86
N MET A 118 -3.95 -14.01 6.43
CA MET A 118 -2.65 -14.27 5.79
C MET A 118 -2.71 -15.30 4.66
N ASN A 119 -3.75 -16.14 4.63
CA ASN A 119 -3.92 -17.16 3.60
C ASN A 119 -4.79 -16.70 2.41
N ALA A 120 -5.28 -15.45 2.44
CA ALA A 120 -6.18 -14.90 1.43
C ALA A 120 -5.46 -14.28 0.20
N GLY A 121 -4.14 -14.50 0.07
CA GLY A 121 -3.27 -13.90 -0.95
C GLY A 121 -3.16 -14.70 -2.25
#